data_AF-A0A0A9CS44-F1
#
_entry.id   AF-A0A0A9CS44-F1
#
_cell.length_a   1.000
_cell.length_b   1.000
_cell.length_c   1.000
_cell.angle_alpha   90.00
_cell.angle_beta   90.00
_cell.angle_gamma   90.00
#
_symmetry.space_group_name_H-M   'P 1'
#
loop_
_entity.id
_entity.type
_entity.pdbx_description
1 polymer ?
#
loop_
_entity_poly.entity_id
_entity_poly.type
_entity_poly.pdbx_seq_one_letter_code
_entity_poly.pdbx_strand_id
1 'polypeptide(L)'
;MLLGASDAYAPDSGMQVTIAFNRFGPGLVQRMPRCRRGYFHIVNNDYTSWEMYAIGGSASPTINSQGNRYIAPADPNAKEVTKRVDTAEGQWAGWNWRTEGDMMVNGAYFVPSGEGMEEIYDKASSTDPKSSALVDTLTQNAGVIGDPRDDGQETGYTGVNYAGVGTGAGGGNNGYGYLGMVYANGGGRRCQCHSMLSLTSLVLALVGLGRLHLL
;
A
#
# COMPACT_ATOMS: atom_id res chain seq x y z
N MET A 1 -10.76 5.44 -7.33
CA MET A 1 -11.91 5.04 -6.50
C MET A 1 -12.63 6.27 -5.93
N LEU A 2 -13.91 6.48 -6.27
CA LEU A 2 -14.71 7.61 -5.79
C LEU A 2 -15.88 7.11 -4.94
N LEU A 3 -15.96 7.57 -3.69
CA LEU A 3 -17.00 7.18 -2.74
C LEU A 3 -17.83 8.42 -2.39
N GLY A 4 -19.07 8.43 -2.89
CA GLY A 4 -19.96 9.60 -2.91
C GLY A 4 -19.79 10.44 -4.17
N ALA A 5 -20.84 10.55 -4.98
CA ALA A 5 -20.77 11.18 -6.30
C ALA A 5 -20.84 12.72 -6.25
N SER A 6 -21.60 13.27 -5.30
CA SER A 6 -21.90 14.69 -5.18
C SER A 6 -21.70 15.21 -3.77
N ASP A 7 -21.09 16.38 -3.64
CA ASP A 7 -20.94 17.07 -2.36
C ASP A 7 -22.29 17.44 -1.75
N ALA A 8 -23.36 17.57 -2.55
CA ALA A 8 -24.69 17.96 -2.09
C ALA A 8 -25.60 16.78 -1.70
N TYR A 9 -25.19 15.54 -1.93
CA TYR A 9 -26.05 14.38 -1.70
C TYR A 9 -26.02 13.95 -0.23
N ALA A 10 -26.87 14.59 0.59
CA ALA A 10 -26.95 14.37 2.03
C ALA A 10 -27.11 12.89 2.47
N PRO A 11 -27.82 12.00 1.74
CA PRO A 11 -27.94 10.60 2.15
C PRO A 11 -26.60 9.86 2.30
N ASP A 12 -25.53 10.27 1.63
CA ASP A 12 -24.19 9.67 1.76
C ASP A 12 -23.56 9.94 3.14
N SER A 13 -24.16 10.78 3.99
CA SER A 13 -23.72 10.98 5.39
C SER A 13 -23.78 9.70 6.24
N GLY A 14 -24.64 8.75 5.87
CA GLY A 14 -24.71 7.43 6.51
C GLY A 14 -23.82 6.37 5.86
N MET A 15 -23.10 6.69 4.79
CA MET A 15 -22.23 5.73 4.10
C MET A 15 -21.07 5.31 5.00
N GLN A 16 -20.84 3.99 5.07
CA GLN A 16 -19.71 3.39 5.78
C GLN A 16 -18.97 2.46 4.82
N VAL A 17 -17.67 2.64 4.68
CA VAL A 17 -16.85 1.80 3.80
C VAL A 17 -15.54 1.45 4.48
N THR A 18 -15.20 0.16 4.44
CA THR A 18 -13.88 -0.35 4.82
C THR A 18 -13.07 -0.64 3.57
N ILE A 19 -11.86 -0.10 3.51
CA ILE A 19 -10.87 -0.36 2.47
C ILE A 19 -9.72 -1.06 3.18
N ALA A 20 -9.56 -2.36 2.94
CA ALA A 20 -8.58 -3.17 3.64
C ALA A 20 -7.84 -4.14 2.73
N PHE A 21 -6.56 -4.37 3.04
CA PHE A 21 -5.72 -5.38 2.40
C PHE A 21 -5.57 -5.22 0.87
N ASN A 22 -5.72 -3.99 0.37
CA ASN A 22 -5.53 -3.66 -1.04
C ASN A 22 -4.08 -3.27 -1.32
N ARG A 23 -3.66 -3.48 -2.56
CA ARG A 23 -2.44 -2.90 -3.12
C ARG A 23 -2.82 -1.84 -4.15
N PHE A 24 -2.43 -0.60 -3.89
CA PHE A 24 -2.53 0.52 -4.80
C PHE A 24 -1.14 0.77 -5.40
N GLY A 25 -0.91 0.14 -6.56
CA GLY A 25 0.38 0.12 -7.24
C GLY A 25 0.70 1.40 -8.03
N PRO A 26 1.85 1.40 -8.73
CA PRO A 26 2.33 2.55 -9.51
C PRO A 26 1.39 2.90 -10.67
N GLY A 27 1.47 4.15 -11.12
CA GLY A 27 0.66 4.69 -12.21
C GLY A 27 -0.75 5.11 -11.80
N LEU A 28 -1.10 4.97 -10.51
CA LEU A 28 -2.34 5.53 -9.98
C LEU A 28 -2.17 7.02 -9.69
N VAL A 29 -2.92 7.83 -10.43
CA VAL A 29 -2.82 9.29 -10.30
C VAL A 29 -3.34 9.77 -8.95
N GLN A 30 -4.54 9.32 -8.56
CA GLN A 30 -5.25 9.82 -7.39
C GLN A 30 -6.45 8.95 -6.98
N ARG A 31 -7.09 9.32 -5.85
CA ARG A 31 -8.39 8.80 -5.39
C ARG A 31 -8.34 7.34 -4.94
N MET A 32 -7.50 7.05 -3.97
CA MET A 32 -7.36 5.74 -3.35
C MET A 32 -7.67 5.78 -1.83
N PRO A 33 -8.85 6.23 -1.39
CA PRO A 33 -10.02 6.74 -2.12
C PRO A 33 -10.06 8.27 -2.30
N ARG A 34 -11.03 8.77 -3.07
CA ARG A 34 -11.61 10.10 -2.83
C ARG A 34 -12.98 9.94 -2.19
N CYS A 35 -13.14 10.53 -1.01
CA CYS A 35 -14.29 10.37 -0.14
C CYS A 35 -15.16 11.62 -0.06
N ARG A 36 -16.47 11.44 0.07
CA ARG A 36 -17.42 12.51 0.37
C ARG A 36 -18.41 12.07 1.42
N ARG A 37 -18.64 12.92 2.43
CA ARG A 37 -19.52 12.62 3.56
C ARG A 37 -19.12 11.29 4.20
N GLY A 38 -19.99 10.60 4.94
CA GLY A 38 -19.75 9.23 5.40
C GLY A 38 -18.51 8.99 6.28
N TYR A 39 -18.22 7.71 6.49
CA TYR A 39 -17.19 7.19 7.38
C TYR A 39 -16.34 6.14 6.66
N PHE A 40 -15.03 6.31 6.69
CA PHE A 40 -14.11 5.45 5.95
C PHE A 40 -13.04 4.90 6.86
N HIS A 41 -12.99 3.58 6.93
CA HIS A 41 -11.90 2.86 7.57
C HIS A 41 -10.90 2.40 6.50
N ILE A 42 -9.71 2.99 6.50
CA ILE A 42 -8.63 2.68 5.56
C ILE A 42 -7.57 1.94 6.35
N VAL A 43 -7.49 0.62 6.22
CA VAL A 43 -6.71 -0.22 7.13
C VAL A 43 -5.84 -1.26 6.42
N ASN A 44 -4.55 -1.32 6.79
CA ASN A 44 -3.59 -2.30 6.27
C ASN A 44 -3.55 -2.45 4.74
N ASN A 45 -3.61 -1.33 4.01
CA ASN A 45 -3.37 -1.27 2.57
C ASN A 45 -1.92 -0.87 2.27
N ASP A 46 -1.46 -1.23 1.06
CA ASP A 46 -0.13 -0.93 0.54
C ASP A 46 -0.25 0.10 -0.59
N TYR A 47 0.36 1.27 -0.43
CA TYR A 47 0.31 2.37 -1.38
C TYR A 47 1.69 2.67 -1.94
N THR A 48 1.83 2.63 -3.26
CA THR A 48 3.11 2.84 -3.93
C THR A 48 2.99 3.85 -5.05
N SER A 49 3.78 4.93 -4.96
CA SER A 49 4.03 5.89 -6.05
C SER A 49 2.79 6.48 -6.72
N TRP A 50 1.95 7.18 -5.94
CA TRP A 50 0.87 8.00 -6.50
C TRP A 50 1.41 9.23 -7.24
N GLU A 51 0.67 9.79 -8.20
CA GLU A 51 1.12 11.01 -8.91
C GLU A 51 0.66 12.32 -8.25
N MET A 52 -0.52 12.34 -7.62
CA MET A 52 -1.10 13.57 -7.07
C MET A 52 -1.42 13.46 -5.57
N TYR A 53 -2.17 12.44 -5.15
CA TYR A 53 -2.41 12.11 -3.74
C TYR A 53 -2.92 10.67 -3.62
N ALA A 54 -2.71 10.04 -2.47
CA ALA A 54 -3.31 8.74 -2.19
C ALA A 54 -4.77 8.90 -1.75
N ILE A 55 -4.99 9.58 -0.63
CA ILE A 55 -6.29 9.72 0.02
C ILE A 55 -6.78 11.16 -0.13
N GLY A 56 -8.02 11.35 -0.55
CA GLY A 56 -8.58 12.70 -0.62
C GLY A 56 -10.06 12.76 -0.30
N GLY A 57 -10.59 13.96 -0.26
CA GLY A 57 -12.02 14.14 -0.01
C GLY A 57 -12.52 15.56 -0.10
N SER A 58 -13.84 15.69 -0.16
CA SER A 58 -14.60 16.93 -0.10
C SER A 58 -15.90 16.69 0.67
N ALA A 59 -16.61 17.74 1.11
CA ALA A 59 -17.87 17.61 1.85
C ALA A 59 -17.78 16.80 3.16
N SER A 60 -16.73 17.05 3.96
CA SER A 60 -16.58 16.58 5.34
C SER A 60 -16.70 15.05 5.56
N PRO A 61 -15.87 14.23 4.90
CA PRO A 61 -15.79 12.82 5.22
C PRO A 61 -15.02 12.59 6.53
N THR A 62 -15.37 11.54 7.28
CA THR A 62 -14.55 11.04 8.40
C THR A 62 -13.62 9.95 7.89
N ILE A 63 -12.31 10.14 8.02
CA ILE A 63 -11.29 9.22 7.53
C ILE A 63 -10.45 8.71 8.70
N ASN A 64 -10.50 7.40 8.91
CA ASN A 64 -9.68 6.68 9.85
C ASN A 64 -8.64 5.84 9.09
N SER A 65 -7.39 6.31 9.04
CA SER A 65 -6.27 5.59 8.43
C SER A 65 -5.48 4.84 9.50
N GLN A 66 -5.40 3.51 9.42
CA GLN A 66 -4.67 2.70 10.41
C GLN A 66 -3.80 1.60 9.80
N GLY A 67 -2.54 1.50 10.24
CA GLY A 67 -1.64 0.38 9.89
C GLY A 67 -1.34 0.20 8.40
N ASN A 68 -1.56 1.21 7.56
CA ASN A 68 -1.23 1.19 6.14
C ASN A 68 0.26 1.44 5.91
N ARG A 69 0.75 1.20 4.69
CA ARG A 69 2.09 1.61 4.24
C ARG A 69 1.95 2.57 3.07
N TYR A 70 2.58 3.74 3.18
CA TYR A 70 2.60 4.78 2.16
C TYR A 70 4.03 5.03 1.66
N ILE A 71 4.32 4.59 0.44
CA ILE A 71 5.59 4.80 -0.24
C ILE A 71 5.39 5.93 -1.25
N ALA A 72 5.79 7.14 -0.87
CA ALA A 72 5.66 8.30 -1.75
C ALA A 72 6.51 8.15 -3.02
N PRO A 73 6.09 8.73 -4.16
CA PRO A 73 6.90 8.80 -5.38
C PRO A 73 8.17 9.62 -5.16
N ALA A 74 9.10 9.60 -6.13
CA ALA A 74 10.32 10.41 -6.07
C ALA A 74 10.05 11.93 -6.14
N ASP A 75 8.95 12.35 -6.78
CA ASP A 75 8.58 13.77 -6.92
C ASP A 75 8.41 14.43 -5.54
N PRO A 76 9.19 15.49 -5.23
CA PRO A 76 9.08 16.21 -3.96
C PRO A 76 7.71 16.90 -3.76
N ASN A 77 6.94 17.13 -4.83
CA ASN A 77 5.62 17.76 -4.75
C ASN A 77 4.49 16.77 -4.43
N ALA A 78 4.77 15.46 -4.45
CA ALA A 78 3.79 14.40 -4.25
C ALA A 78 4.06 13.58 -2.98
N LYS A 79 4.50 14.26 -1.91
CA LYS A 79 4.81 13.63 -0.60
C LYS A 79 3.63 13.58 0.37
N GLU A 80 2.68 14.50 0.23
CA GLU A 80 1.47 14.47 1.06
C GLU A 80 0.56 13.31 0.62
N VAL A 81 0.23 12.42 1.55
CA VAL A 81 -0.71 11.31 1.35
C VAL A 81 -2.12 11.86 1.13
N THR A 82 -2.46 12.94 1.84
CA THR A 82 -3.80 13.52 1.94
C THR A 82 -4.03 14.65 0.95
N LYS A 83 -5.27 14.80 0.47
CA LYS A 83 -5.70 16.00 -0.27
C LYS A 83 -7.14 16.40 0.03
N ARG A 84 -7.32 17.59 0.60
CA ARG A 84 -8.64 18.24 0.69
C ARG A 84 -8.92 18.92 -0.63
N VAL A 85 -9.95 18.45 -1.34
CA VAL A 85 -10.23 18.84 -2.72
C VAL A 85 -11.21 20.02 -2.72
N ASP A 86 -10.92 21.05 -3.52
CA ASP A 86 -11.77 22.23 -3.75
C ASP A 86 -12.23 22.95 -2.46
N THR A 87 -11.44 22.87 -1.39
CA THR A 87 -11.81 23.39 -0.06
C THR A 87 -10.66 24.16 0.59
N ALA A 88 -10.92 25.38 1.05
CA ALA A 88 -9.92 26.19 1.76
C ALA A 88 -9.64 25.65 3.17
N GLU A 89 -8.43 25.89 3.69
CA GLU A 89 -7.96 25.38 4.99
C GLU A 89 -8.90 25.66 6.16
N GLY A 90 -9.42 26.89 6.26
CA GLY A 90 -10.38 27.24 7.30
C GLY A 90 -11.71 26.48 7.24
N GLN A 91 -12.06 25.86 6.11
CA GLN A 91 -13.30 25.11 5.94
C GLN A 91 -13.15 23.62 6.23
N TRP A 92 -11.94 23.05 6.09
CA TRP A 92 -11.71 21.63 6.34
C TRP A 92 -11.03 21.32 7.66
N ALA A 93 -10.53 22.32 8.40
CA ALA A 93 -9.85 22.12 9.68
C ALA A 93 -10.66 21.28 10.69
N GLY A 94 -11.99 21.39 10.66
CA GLY A 94 -12.91 20.61 11.50
C GLY A 94 -13.25 19.19 10.98
N TRP A 95 -12.70 18.76 9.84
CA TRP A 95 -12.95 17.43 9.30
C TRP A 95 -12.09 16.39 10.00
N ASN A 96 -12.69 15.27 10.41
CA ASN A 96 -12.02 14.26 11.23
C ASN A 96 -11.20 13.30 10.37
N TRP A 97 -9.92 13.61 10.19
CA TRP A 97 -8.96 12.80 9.43
C TRP A 97 -7.83 12.41 10.36
N ARG A 98 -7.69 11.12 10.66
CA ARG A 98 -6.60 10.61 11.50
C ARG A 98 -5.75 9.56 10.79
N THR A 99 -4.53 9.43 11.32
CA THR A 99 -3.54 8.40 10.97
C THR A 99 -3.05 7.76 12.27
N GLU A 100 -2.97 6.43 12.32
CA GLU A 100 -2.49 5.68 13.49
C GLU A 100 -1.74 4.42 13.06
N GLY A 101 -0.49 4.24 13.51
CA GLY A 101 0.31 3.05 13.16
C GLY A 101 0.68 2.91 11.68
N ASP A 102 0.36 3.92 10.85
CA ASP A 102 0.72 3.95 9.44
C ASP A 102 2.24 4.11 9.26
N MET A 103 2.82 3.43 8.26
CA MET A 103 4.22 3.54 7.88
C MET A 103 4.37 4.54 6.73
N MET A 104 5.17 5.58 6.96
CA MET A 104 5.48 6.60 5.97
C MET A 104 6.89 6.39 5.41
N VAL A 105 7.02 6.19 4.10
CA VAL A 105 8.28 5.87 3.42
C VAL A 105 8.57 6.92 2.35
N ASN A 106 9.86 7.17 2.10
CA ASN A 106 10.34 8.11 1.08
C ASN A 106 9.82 9.55 1.26
N GLY A 107 9.70 9.98 2.52
CA GLY A 107 9.22 11.33 2.86
C GLY A 107 7.72 11.51 2.75
N ALA A 108 6.94 10.42 2.61
CA ALA A 108 5.49 10.48 2.74
C ALA A 108 5.10 11.13 4.08
N TYR A 109 4.00 11.88 4.09
CA TYR A 109 3.42 12.35 5.34
C TYR A 109 1.90 12.50 5.22
N PHE A 110 1.22 12.36 6.34
CA PHE A 110 -0.23 12.53 6.46
C PHE A 110 -0.49 13.77 7.30
N VAL A 111 -1.37 14.66 6.82
CA VAL A 111 -1.79 15.84 7.58
C VAL A 111 -3.13 15.50 8.26
N PRO A 112 -3.18 15.30 9.59
CA PRO A 112 -4.44 15.05 10.30
C PRO A 112 -5.25 16.34 10.51
N SER A 113 -6.53 16.19 10.85
CA SER A 113 -7.43 17.31 11.17
C SER A 113 -8.62 16.86 12.03
N GLY A 114 -9.35 17.84 12.58
CA GLY A 114 -10.50 17.61 13.46
C GLY A 114 -10.11 17.45 14.93
N GLU A 115 -11.11 17.47 15.79
CA GLU A 115 -10.94 17.37 17.26
C GLU A 115 -10.89 15.91 17.75
N GLY A 116 -11.18 14.95 16.85
CA GLY A 116 -10.73 13.58 16.98
C GLY A 116 -11.20 12.83 18.24
N MET A 117 -12.48 12.93 18.59
CA MET A 117 -13.06 12.08 19.64
C MET A 117 -13.13 10.62 19.15
N GLU A 118 -12.70 9.65 19.97
CA GLU A 118 -12.72 8.22 19.61
C GLU A 118 -14.09 7.74 19.13
N GLU A 119 -15.17 8.20 19.76
CA GLU A 119 -16.57 7.87 19.42
C GLU A 119 -16.93 8.18 17.96
N ILE A 120 -16.29 9.19 17.34
CA ILE A 120 -16.52 9.54 15.94
C ILE A 120 -15.96 8.47 15.01
N TYR A 121 -14.82 7.90 15.40
CA TYR A 121 -14.12 6.89 14.62
C TYR A 121 -14.64 5.47 14.85
N ASP A 122 -15.47 5.23 15.86
CA ASP A 122 -16.17 3.94 16.03
C ASP A 122 -16.98 3.57 14.78
N LYS A 123 -17.63 4.56 14.14
CA LYS A 123 -18.34 4.38 12.86
C LYS A 123 -17.41 4.23 11.65
N ALA A 124 -16.15 4.63 11.81
CA ALA A 124 -15.08 4.50 10.82
C ALA A 124 -14.07 3.41 11.25
N SER A 125 -14.53 2.43 12.02
CA SER A 125 -13.75 1.26 12.45
C SER A 125 -14.54 -0.01 12.16
N SER A 126 -13.85 -1.07 11.77
CA SER A 126 -14.50 -2.33 11.36
C SER A 126 -13.69 -3.58 11.66
N THR A 127 -12.38 -3.46 11.82
CA THR A 127 -11.44 -4.55 12.12
C THR A 127 -10.26 -3.97 12.86
N ASP A 128 -9.62 -4.76 13.71
CA ASP A 128 -8.43 -4.29 14.42
C ASP A 128 -7.27 -4.11 13.43
N PRO A 129 -6.58 -2.95 13.43
CA PRO A 129 -5.43 -2.74 12.58
C PRO A 129 -4.27 -3.63 13.03
N LYS A 130 -3.59 -4.24 12.05
CA LYS A 130 -2.30 -4.90 12.26
C LYS A 130 -1.15 -3.90 12.09
N SER A 131 0.04 -4.27 12.59
CA SER A 131 1.25 -3.48 12.37
C SER A 131 1.48 -3.27 10.87
N SER A 132 1.82 -2.04 10.48
CA SER A 132 2.18 -1.69 9.11
C SER A 132 3.40 -2.46 8.59
N ALA A 133 4.23 -3.03 9.47
CA ALA A 133 5.32 -3.94 9.11
C ALA A 133 4.83 -5.25 8.45
N LEU A 134 3.58 -5.63 8.66
CA LEU A 134 2.99 -6.85 8.08
C LEU A 134 2.25 -6.58 6.76
N VAL A 135 2.20 -5.34 6.28
CA VAL A 135 1.42 -4.96 5.08
C VAL A 135 1.80 -5.76 3.85
N ASP A 136 3.09 -6.06 3.64
CA ASP A 136 3.51 -6.87 2.49
C ASP A 136 2.90 -8.29 2.53
N THR A 137 2.94 -8.94 3.70
CA THR A 137 2.32 -10.26 3.91
C THR A 137 0.79 -10.18 3.82
N LEU A 138 0.18 -9.16 4.42
CA LEU A 138 -1.28 -9.00 4.45
C LEU A 138 -1.86 -8.73 3.06
N THR A 139 -1.12 -8.03 2.22
CA THR A 139 -1.48 -7.77 0.82
C THR A 139 -0.88 -8.82 -0.13
N GLN A 140 -0.29 -9.90 0.43
CA GLN A 140 0.13 -11.18 -0.19
C GLN A 140 -0.49 -11.47 -1.56
N ASN A 141 -1.80 -11.65 -1.47
CA ASN A 141 -2.61 -12.24 -2.50
C ASN A 141 -3.64 -11.22 -3.00
N ALA A 142 -3.32 -9.92 -2.93
CA ALA A 142 -4.14 -8.88 -3.51
C ALA A 142 -4.22 -9.09 -5.04
N GLY A 143 -5.44 -9.10 -5.58
CA GLY A 143 -5.69 -9.38 -7.00
C GLY A 143 -6.50 -10.66 -7.20
N VAL A 144 -6.35 -11.26 -8.39
CA VAL A 144 -7.06 -12.48 -8.76
C VAL A 144 -6.45 -13.69 -8.04
N ILE A 145 -7.30 -14.60 -7.57
CA ILE A 145 -6.85 -15.82 -6.90
C ILE A 145 -6.11 -16.72 -7.88
N GLY A 146 -4.89 -17.15 -7.51
CA GLY A 146 -4.11 -18.14 -8.25
C GLY A 146 -3.09 -17.58 -9.22
N ASP A 147 -3.12 -16.27 -9.50
CA ASP A 147 -2.08 -15.60 -10.27
C ASP A 147 -0.93 -15.16 -9.36
N PRO A 148 0.33 -15.49 -9.69
CA PRO A 148 1.48 -14.96 -8.98
C PRO A 148 1.54 -13.43 -9.09
N ARG A 149 2.03 -12.79 -8.02
CA ARG A 149 2.39 -11.38 -8.05
C ARG A 149 3.39 -11.09 -9.18
N ASP A 150 3.12 -10.09 -10.01
CA ASP A 150 4.12 -9.51 -10.90
C ASP A 150 4.73 -8.26 -10.25
N ASP A 151 5.70 -8.48 -9.35
CA ASP A 151 6.46 -7.42 -8.68
C ASP A 151 7.60 -6.87 -9.60
N GLY A 152 7.63 -7.25 -10.88
CA GLY A 152 8.73 -6.98 -11.82
C GLY A 152 9.00 -5.50 -12.11
N GLN A 153 8.10 -4.59 -11.72
CA GLN A 153 8.29 -3.13 -11.74
C GLN A 153 8.51 -2.49 -10.36
N GLU A 154 8.43 -3.26 -9.27
CA GLU A 154 8.39 -2.72 -7.89
C GLU A 154 9.80 -2.60 -7.25
N THR A 155 10.85 -3.13 -7.89
CA THR A 155 12.21 -3.21 -7.34
C THR A 155 13.03 -1.91 -7.41
N GLY A 156 12.41 -0.76 -7.13
CA GLY A 156 13.10 0.54 -7.03
C GLY A 156 13.37 1.03 -5.61
N TYR A 157 12.63 0.53 -4.61
CA TYR A 157 12.75 1.00 -3.23
C TYR A 157 12.95 -0.16 -2.24
N THR A 158 14.21 -0.55 -2.07
CA THR A 158 14.67 -1.16 -0.82
C THR A 158 14.70 -0.07 0.24
N GLY A 159 13.58 0.16 0.91
CA GLY A 159 13.52 1.04 2.08
C GLY A 159 14.49 0.52 3.14
N VAL A 160 15.49 1.33 3.47
CA VAL A 160 16.39 1.06 4.59
C VAL A 160 15.56 1.18 5.85
N ASN A 161 15.29 0.05 6.52
CA ASN A 161 14.85 0.05 7.90
C ASN A 161 15.95 0.77 8.70
N TYR A 162 15.62 1.85 9.41
CA TYR A 162 16.51 2.44 10.41
C TYR A 162 16.60 1.49 11.62
N ALA A 163 17.28 0.37 11.41
CA ALA A 163 17.73 -0.58 12.40
C ALA A 163 19.06 -1.17 11.91
N GLY A 164 20.16 -0.45 12.19
CA GLY A 164 21.50 -1.02 12.25
C GLY A 164 22.36 -1.06 10.96
N VAL A 165 23.38 -0.18 10.94
CA VAL A 165 24.77 -0.37 10.47
C VAL A 165 25.05 -0.75 8.99
N GLY A 166 25.97 0.01 8.35
CA GLY A 166 26.96 -0.55 7.41
C GLY A 166 27.20 0.22 6.10
N THR A 167 28.44 0.66 5.90
CA THR A 167 29.00 1.41 4.75
C THR A 167 28.98 0.67 3.41
N GLY A 168 28.78 1.37 2.28
CA GLY A 168 29.14 0.87 0.94
C GLY A 168 28.73 1.81 -0.21
N ALA A 169 29.73 2.39 -0.89
CA ALA A 169 29.58 3.26 -2.06
C ALA A 169 29.34 2.48 -3.37
N GLY A 170 28.66 3.10 -4.34
CA GLY A 170 28.62 2.61 -5.72
C GLY A 170 27.67 3.43 -6.61
N GLY A 171 28.22 4.33 -7.42
CA GLY A 171 27.47 5.18 -8.35
C GLY A 171 27.07 4.48 -9.65
N GLY A 172 26.10 5.08 -10.35
CA GLY A 172 25.70 4.67 -11.70
C GLY A 172 24.65 5.64 -12.27
N ASN A 173 25.11 6.57 -13.09
CA ASN A 173 24.34 7.59 -13.80
C ASN A 173 23.61 6.98 -15.00
N ASN A 174 22.34 7.31 -15.27
CA ASN A 174 21.72 7.13 -16.58
C ASN A 174 20.70 8.25 -16.86
N GLY A 175 20.98 9.02 -17.91
CA GLY A 175 20.24 10.21 -18.31
C GLY A 175 18.96 9.92 -19.08
N TYR A 176 18.02 10.87 -19.03
CA TYR A 176 16.73 10.82 -19.71
C TYR A 176 16.76 11.64 -21.01
N GLY A 177 16.40 10.99 -22.12
CA GLY A 177 16.13 11.64 -23.41
C GLY A 177 14.70 12.17 -23.48
N TYR A 178 14.57 13.36 -24.07
CA TYR A 178 13.33 14.08 -24.37
C TYR A 178 12.54 13.34 -25.47
N LEU A 179 11.23 13.07 -25.26
CA LEU A 179 10.26 12.37 -26.14
C LEU A 179 10.22 10.83 -26.02
N GLY A 180 9.48 10.33 -25.02
CA GLY A 180 9.30 8.90 -24.73
C GLY A 180 8.19 8.19 -25.53
N MET A 181 8.38 7.99 -26.83
CA MET A 181 7.69 6.91 -27.56
C MET A 181 8.60 5.67 -27.58
N VAL A 182 8.21 4.57 -26.92
CA VAL A 182 8.96 3.31 -26.97
C VAL A 182 8.39 2.43 -28.09
N TYR A 183 9.15 2.31 -29.18
CA TYR A 183 9.00 1.22 -30.14
C TYR A 183 9.65 -0.05 -29.56
N ALA A 184 8.88 -1.13 -29.47
CA ALA A 184 9.40 -2.45 -29.12
C ALA A 184 10.31 -2.96 -30.25
N ASN A 185 11.61 -3.08 -30.00
CA ASN A 185 12.52 -3.78 -30.88
C ASN A 185 12.75 -5.19 -30.34
N GLY A 186 12.29 -6.19 -31.10
CA GLY A 186 12.44 -7.61 -30.78
C GLY A 186 13.90 -8.05 -30.92
N GLY A 187 14.55 -8.28 -29.78
CA GLY A 187 15.86 -8.93 -29.70
C GLY A 187 15.77 -10.12 -28.75
N GLY A 188 15.58 -11.32 -29.29
CA GLY A 188 15.36 -12.53 -28.52
C GLY A 188 16.53 -12.88 -27.59
N ARG A 189 16.19 -13.28 -26.35
CA ARG A 189 17.05 -14.13 -25.54
C ARG A 189 16.22 -15.25 -24.90
N ARG A 190 16.72 -16.45 -25.18
CA ARG A 190 16.18 -17.79 -25.00
C ARG A 190 15.64 -18.08 -23.59
N CYS A 191 14.53 -18.82 -23.59
CA CYS A 191 14.10 -19.70 -22.50
C CYS A 191 15.28 -20.45 -21.87
N GLN A 192 15.38 -20.40 -20.55
CA GLN A 192 15.91 -21.50 -19.76
C GLN A 192 15.00 -21.69 -18.53
N CYS A 193 14.10 -22.66 -18.67
CA CYS A 193 13.47 -23.35 -17.55
C CYS A 193 14.55 -24.24 -16.93
N HIS A 194 14.88 -24.02 -15.66
CA HIS A 194 15.55 -25.03 -14.84
C HIS A 194 14.58 -25.47 -13.74
N SER A 195 14.04 -26.67 -13.90
CA SER A 195 13.37 -27.40 -12.83
C SER A 195 14.42 -27.82 -11.80
N MET A 196 14.29 -27.36 -10.56
CA MET A 196 15.01 -27.93 -9.42
C MET A 196 14.02 -28.82 -8.63
N LEU A 197 13.82 -30.04 -9.12
CA LEU A 197 13.34 -31.15 -8.28
C LEU A 197 14.58 -31.83 -7.71
N SER A 198 14.99 -31.43 -6.51
CA SER A 198 16.07 -32.10 -5.77
C SER A 198 15.47 -32.89 -4.61
N LEU A 199 15.71 -34.20 -4.63
CA LEU A 199 15.26 -35.21 -3.69
C LEU A 199 15.76 -34.92 -2.27
N THR A 200 14.85 -34.70 -1.31
CA THR A 200 15.17 -34.78 0.13
C THR A 200 14.11 -35.53 0.95
N SER A 201 13.45 -36.54 0.37
CA SER A 201 12.62 -37.49 1.13
C SER A 201 13.00 -38.94 0.85
N LEU A 202 14.20 -39.34 1.29
CA LEU A 202 14.53 -40.75 1.49
C LEU A 202 15.63 -40.94 2.55
N VAL A 203 15.49 -40.33 3.74
CA VAL A 203 16.39 -40.61 4.88
C VAL A 203 15.64 -41.03 6.16
N LEU A 204 14.32 -40.89 6.22
CA LEU A 204 13.53 -41.32 7.40
C LEU A 204 13.03 -42.77 7.36
N ALA A 205 13.30 -43.53 6.29
CA ALA A 205 12.83 -44.93 6.16
C ALA A 205 13.86 -46.00 6.60
N LEU A 206 15.10 -45.64 6.95
CA LEU A 206 16.12 -46.61 7.36
C LEU A 206 16.37 -46.68 8.88
N VAL A 207 15.77 -45.79 9.68
CA VAL A 207 15.85 -45.88 11.15
C VAL A 207 14.76 -46.80 11.73
N GLY A 208 13.74 -47.17 10.94
CA GLY A 208 12.62 -48.03 11.38
C GLY A 208 12.83 -49.54 11.26
N LEU A 209 13.83 -50.01 10.49
CA LEU A 209 14.01 -51.46 10.21
C LEU A 209 15.13 -52.13 11.01
N GLY A 210 15.90 -51.38 11.81
CA GLY A 210 16.96 -51.94 12.67
C GLY A 210 16.53 -52.33 14.09
N ARG A 211 15.27 -52.08 14.48
CA ARG A 211 14.77 -52.35 15.85
C ARG A 211 13.76 -53.48 15.99
N LEU A 212 13.58 -54.31 14.95
CA LEU A 212 12.66 -55.46 15.00
C LEU A 212 13.36 -56.82 14.90
N HIS A 213 14.59 -56.94 15.42
CA HIS A 213 15.34 -58.22 15.48
C HIS A 213 16.03 -58.49 16.82
N LEU A 214 15.60 -57.84 17.90
CA LEU A 214 15.92 -58.26 19.26
C LEU A 214 14.73 -57.94 20.17
N LEU A 215 13.77 -58.86 20.17
CA LEU A 215 12.94 -59.31 21.30
C LEU A 215 12.21 -60.58 20.87
#